data_AF-A0A946GBC2-F1
#
_entry.id   AF-A0A946GBC2-F1
#
_cell.length_a   1.000
_cell.length_b   1.000
_cell.length_c   1.000
_cell.angle_alpha   90.00
_cell.angle_beta   90.00
_cell.angle_gamma   90.00
#
_symmetry.space_group_name_H-M   'P 1'
#
loop_
_entity.id
_entity.type
_entity.pdbx_description
1 polymer ?
#
loop_
_entity_poly.entity_id
_entity_poly.type
_entity_poly.pdbx_seq_one_letter_code
_entity_poly.pdbx_strand_id
1 'polypeptide(L)'
;MKTGEKNQATMALPEFREAVGFDNLKNLQRIADEHVDHMKEGTYLEVCSHHKSLFDEYTALVESNTKLYDLWQAEKNRVNVPFQARVGLPLDPETFVRVNEEWVENSEALGALRADLGVAERSLKNLKPIVRITQRIKEDAIRDFCKGDPRGVGHGPWTWQNLTRYYESMFWFETETEHNNFVSGLNERQIYQDYKRRFNEKVERATREARALKINLEREIKRVERRMTLLTMTLNHAIPR
;
A
#
# COMPACT_ATOMS: atom_id res chain seq x y z
N MET A 1 0.59 14.99 -43.92
CA MET A 1 1.15 14.50 -42.64
C MET A 1 0.33 13.31 -42.17
N LYS A 2 1.01 12.25 -41.72
CA LYS A 2 0.49 11.02 -41.05
C LYS A 2 -0.16 9.92 -41.91
N THR A 3 0.60 9.36 -42.85
CA THR A 3 0.38 8.00 -43.39
C THR A 3 1.53 7.04 -43.07
N GLY A 4 2.59 7.50 -42.38
CA GLY A 4 3.79 6.70 -42.10
C GLY A 4 3.80 5.90 -40.79
N GLU A 5 3.06 6.32 -39.76
CA GLU A 5 3.13 5.69 -38.43
C GLU A 5 2.39 4.35 -38.34
N LYS A 6 1.30 4.15 -39.11
CA LYS A 6 0.56 2.87 -39.09
C LYS A 6 1.31 1.73 -39.80
N ASN A 7 2.12 2.04 -40.82
CA ASN A 7 2.79 1.02 -41.62
C ASN A 7 3.95 0.34 -40.88
N GLN A 8 4.65 1.05 -39.98
CA GLN A 8 5.74 0.46 -39.20
C GLN A 8 5.25 -0.53 -38.13
N ALA A 9 4.11 -0.28 -37.49
CA ALA A 9 3.52 -1.20 -36.51
C ALA A 9 3.07 -2.51 -37.16
N THR A 10 2.45 -2.46 -38.35
CA THR A 10 2.05 -3.67 -39.09
C THR A 10 3.23 -4.46 -39.68
N MET A 11 4.35 -3.81 -40.00
CA MET A 11 5.54 -4.48 -40.53
C MET A 11 6.41 -5.14 -39.45
N ALA A 12 6.34 -4.67 -38.19
CA ALA A 12 7.13 -5.22 -37.07
C ALA A 12 6.36 -6.25 -36.22
N LEU A 13 5.08 -6.47 -36.51
CA LEU A 13 4.23 -7.45 -35.83
C LEU A 13 4.77 -8.89 -35.89
N PRO A 14 5.34 -9.38 -37.01
CA PRO A 14 5.86 -10.75 -37.09
C PRO A 14 7.06 -11.00 -36.15
N GLU A 15 8.07 -10.11 -36.16
CA GLU A 15 9.23 -10.21 -35.27
C GLU A 15 8.85 -10.07 -33.79
N PHE A 16 7.89 -9.18 -33.49
CA PHE A 16 7.38 -9.03 -32.14
C PHE A 16 6.63 -10.29 -31.68
N ARG A 17 5.75 -10.85 -32.52
CA ARG A 17 5.03 -12.09 -32.22
C ARG A 17 5.98 -13.27 -31.96
N GLU A 18 7.05 -13.38 -32.75
CA GLU A 18 8.12 -14.37 -32.53
C GLU A 18 8.82 -14.15 -31.18
N ALA A 19 9.22 -12.91 -30.86
CA ALA A 19 9.87 -12.56 -29.60
C ALA A 19 8.99 -12.77 -28.36
N VAL A 20 7.66 -12.63 -28.49
CA VAL A 20 6.73 -12.95 -27.39
C VAL A 20 6.29 -14.42 -27.40
N GLY A 21 6.92 -15.30 -28.18
CA GLY A 21 6.73 -16.75 -28.05
C GLY A 21 5.49 -17.33 -28.75
N PHE A 22 5.00 -16.71 -29.84
CA PHE A 22 3.97 -17.32 -30.69
C PHE A 22 4.38 -18.70 -31.25
N ASP A 23 5.68 -18.97 -31.37
CA ASP A 23 6.17 -20.27 -31.81
C ASP A 23 5.95 -21.38 -30.77
N ASN A 24 5.79 -21.04 -29.49
CA ASN A 24 5.39 -22.00 -28.47
C ASN A 24 3.96 -22.50 -28.69
N LEU A 25 3.05 -21.61 -29.13
CA LEU A 25 1.69 -22.02 -29.53
C LEU A 25 1.76 -22.93 -30.76
N LYS A 26 2.51 -22.57 -31.81
CA LYS A 26 2.69 -23.47 -32.97
C LYS A 26 3.25 -24.84 -32.59
N ASN A 27 4.21 -24.88 -31.66
CA ASN A 27 4.77 -26.13 -31.13
C ASN A 27 3.73 -26.96 -30.39
N LEU A 28 2.82 -26.33 -29.62
CA LEU A 28 1.71 -27.02 -28.97
C LEU A 28 0.73 -27.63 -29.98
N GLN A 29 0.43 -26.94 -31.09
CA GLN A 29 -0.42 -27.51 -32.16
C GLN A 29 0.28 -28.73 -32.77
N ARG A 30 1.58 -28.59 -33.08
CA ARG A 30 2.37 -29.67 -33.66
C ARG A 30 2.40 -30.91 -32.76
N ILE A 31 2.58 -30.73 -31.46
CA ILE A 31 2.54 -31.83 -30.47
C ILE A 31 1.15 -32.47 -30.44
N ALA A 32 0.07 -31.68 -30.50
CA ALA A 32 -1.29 -32.21 -30.56
C ALA A 32 -1.53 -33.02 -31.85
N ASP A 33 -1.01 -32.56 -32.98
CA ASP A 33 -1.11 -33.24 -34.28
C ASP A 33 -0.28 -34.53 -34.29
N GLU A 34 0.93 -34.53 -33.72
CA GLU A 34 1.82 -35.70 -33.62
C GLU A 34 1.23 -36.82 -32.74
N HIS A 35 0.34 -36.49 -31.80
CA HIS A 35 -0.24 -37.44 -30.85
C HIS A 35 -1.72 -37.78 -31.12
N VAL A 36 -2.30 -37.33 -32.24
CA VAL A 36 -3.72 -37.51 -32.55
C VAL A 36 -4.17 -38.98 -32.51
N ASP A 37 -3.32 -39.91 -32.97
CA ASP A 37 -3.60 -41.35 -33.03
C ASP A 37 -3.74 -42.01 -31.64
N HIS A 38 -3.25 -41.33 -30.59
CA HIS A 38 -3.34 -41.78 -29.20
C HIS A 38 -4.47 -41.09 -28.43
N MET A 39 -5.17 -40.14 -29.06
CA MET A 39 -6.27 -39.40 -28.45
C MET A 39 -7.59 -40.16 -28.62
N LYS A 40 -8.49 -40.02 -27.64
CA LYS A 40 -9.85 -40.52 -27.78
C LYS A 40 -10.60 -39.74 -28.85
N GLU A 41 -11.51 -40.42 -29.54
CA GLU A 41 -12.35 -39.82 -30.57
C GLU A 41 -13.11 -38.60 -30.01
N GLY A 42 -12.94 -37.44 -30.64
CA GLY A 42 -13.49 -36.16 -30.18
C GLY A 42 -12.55 -35.28 -29.33
N THR A 43 -11.57 -35.86 -28.61
CA THR A 43 -10.64 -35.09 -27.76
C THR A 43 -9.71 -34.18 -28.56
N TYR A 44 -9.27 -34.61 -29.75
CA TYR A 44 -8.44 -33.78 -30.61
C TYR A 44 -9.14 -32.47 -31.03
N LEU A 45 -10.44 -32.54 -31.33
CA LEU A 45 -11.23 -31.37 -31.69
C LEU A 45 -11.38 -30.40 -30.51
N GLU A 46 -11.54 -30.93 -29.29
CA GLU A 46 -11.52 -30.11 -28.07
C GLU A 46 -10.17 -29.42 -27.88
N VAL A 47 -9.06 -30.13 -28.07
CA VAL A 47 -7.70 -29.56 -27.98
C VAL A 47 -7.51 -28.46 -29.03
N CYS A 48 -7.91 -28.68 -30.28
CA CYS A 48 -7.88 -27.65 -31.33
C CYS A 48 -8.73 -26.43 -30.98
N SER A 49 -9.91 -26.63 -30.38
CA SER A 49 -10.80 -25.53 -29.95
C SER A 49 -10.17 -24.69 -28.83
N HIS A 50 -9.61 -25.34 -27.81
CA HIS A 50 -8.93 -24.65 -26.71
C HIS A 50 -7.68 -23.92 -27.20
N HIS A 51 -6.92 -24.53 -28.11
CA HIS A 51 -5.74 -23.92 -28.66
C HIS A 51 -6.07 -22.69 -29.51
N LYS A 52 -7.14 -22.75 -30.30
CA LYS A 52 -7.64 -21.57 -31.03
C LYS A 52 -8.05 -20.45 -30.07
N SER A 53 -8.76 -20.75 -28.98
CA SER A 53 -9.13 -19.76 -27.97
C SER A 53 -7.91 -19.08 -27.35
N LEU A 54 -6.89 -19.86 -26.98
CA LEU A 54 -5.63 -19.32 -26.45
C LEU A 54 -4.91 -18.44 -27.47
N PHE A 55 -4.90 -18.84 -28.74
CA PHE A 55 -4.30 -18.06 -29.82
C PHE A 55 -5.02 -16.72 -30.01
N ASP A 56 -6.35 -16.72 -29.98
CA ASP A 56 -7.18 -15.52 -30.16
C ASP A 56 -7.02 -14.55 -28.97
N GLU A 57 -7.05 -15.06 -27.72
CA GLU A 57 -6.81 -14.26 -26.52
C GLU A 57 -5.41 -13.64 -26.49
N TYR A 58 -4.40 -14.43 -26.86
CA TYR A 58 -3.01 -13.96 -26.90
C TYR A 58 -2.80 -12.90 -27.98
N THR A 59 -3.42 -13.08 -29.15
CA THR A 59 -3.39 -12.10 -30.24
C THR A 59 -4.04 -10.78 -29.81
N ALA A 60 -5.21 -10.85 -29.16
CA ALA A 60 -5.90 -9.67 -28.65
C ALA A 60 -5.08 -8.92 -27.57
N LEU A 61 -4.37 -9.64 -26.70
CA LEU A 61 -3.50 -9.05 -25.68
C LEU A 61 -2.32 -8.30 -26.32
N VAL A 62 -1.68 -8.90 -27.31
CA VAL A 62 -0.55 -8.32 -28.04
C VAL A 62 -0.98 -7.09 -28.85
N GLU A 63 -2.15 -7.13 -29.48
CA GLU A 63 -2.68 -6.03 -30.29
C GLU A 63 -3.21 -4.86 -29.45
N SER A 64 -3.75 -5.14 -28.26
CA SER A 64 -4.28 -4.10 -27.36
C SER A 64 -3.22 -3.41 -26.51
N ASN A 65 -2.04 -4.02 -26.33
CA ASN A 65 -1.03 -3.54 -25.39
C ASN A 65 0.16 -2.87 -26.09
N THR A 66 -0.08 -1.67 -26.63
CA THR A 66 0.94 -0.81 -27.27
C THR A 66 2.16 -0.56 -26.39
N LYS A 67 2.01 -0.60 -25.07
CA LYS A 67 3.13 -0.49 -24.11
C LYS A 67 4.14 -1.63 -24.22
N LEU A 68 3.71 -2.86 -24.54
CA LEU A 68 4.64 -3.98 -24.70
C LEU A 68 5.48 -3.82 -25.97
N TYR A 69 4.88 -3.30 -27.04
CA TYR A 69 5.59 -2.99 -28.27
C TYR A 69 6.59 -1.82 -28.09
N ASP A 70 6.19 -0.76 -27.39
CA ASP A 70 7.08 0.36 -27.08
C ASP A 70 8.28 -0.07 -26.22
N LEU A 71 8.06 -0.95 -25.24
CA LEU A 71 9.12 -1.54 -24.42
C LEU A 71 10.07 -2.43 -25.24
N TRP A 72 9.52 -3.25 -26.15
CA TRP A 72 10.31 -4.09 -27.05
C TRP A 72 11.16 -3.26 -28.02
N GLN A 73 10.59 -2.20 -28.61
CA GLN A 73 11.33 -1.27 -29.48
C GLN A 73 12.41 -0.50 -28.70
N ALA A 74 12.14 -0.09 -27.46
CA ALA A 74 13.13 0.57 -26.61
C ALA A 74 14.31 -0.35 -26.28
N GLU A 75 14.06 -1.66 -26.09
CA GLU A 75 15.10 -2.66 -25.84
C GLU A 75 15.89 -3.00 -27.11
N LYS A 76 15.22 -3.15 -28.27
CA LYS A 76 15.85 -3.39 -29.59
C LYS A 76 16.83 -2.26 -29.98
N ASN A 77 16.52 -1.02 -29.60
CA ASN A 77 17.31 0.16 -29.97
C ASN A 77 18.34 0.60 -28.91
N ARG A 78 18.58 -0.19 -27.86
CA ARG A 78 19.62 0.13 -26.86
C ARG A 78 21.02 -0.02 -27.45
N VAL A 79 21.69 1.12 -27.68
CA VAL A 79 23.10 1.19 -28.06
C VAL A 79 23.98 0.67 -26.92
N ASN A 80 24.71 -0.40 -27.18
CA ASN A 80 25.59 -1.04 -26.21
C ASN A 80 26.83 -0.15 -25.99
N VAL A 81 26.97 0.44 -24.80
CA VAL A 81 28.13 1.28 -24.44
C VAL A 81 29.27 0.35 -23.96
N PRO A 82 30.52 0.46 -24.47
CA PRO A 82 31.53 -0.60 -24.34
C PRO A 82 32.30 -0.60 -23.00
N PHE A 83 31.68 -0.19 -21.91
CA PHE A 83 32.26 -0.32 -20.57
C PHE A 83 31.44 -1.29 -19.71
N GLN A 84 31.21 -2.49 -20.23
CA GLN A 84 30.59 -3.59 -19.49
C GLN A 84 31.69 -4.54 -19.00
N ALA A 85 31.75 -4.70 -17.67
CA ALA A 85 32.55 -5.71 -17.01
C ALA A 85 32.28 -7.10 -17.62
N ARG A 86 33.34 -7.93 -17.64
CA ARG A 86 33.38 -9.28 -18.22
C ARG A 86 32.08 -10.09 -18.04
N VAL A 87 31.42 -10.36 -19.17
CA VAL A 87 30.99 -11.68 -19.65
C VAL A 87 30.35 -12.65 -18.62
N GLY A 88 29.01 -12.70 -18.62
CA GLY A 88 28.28 -13.82 -19.22
C GLY A 88 28.49 -15.24 -18.66
N LEU A 89 28.56 -15.42 -17.35
CA LEU A 89 28.28 -16.73 -16.75
C LEU A 89 26.83 -16.73 -16.26
N PRO A 90 25.96 -17.63 -16.78
CA PRO A 90 24.66 -17.87 -16.17
C PRO A 90 24.86 -18.16 -14.69
N LEU A 91 24.02 -17.57 -13.83
CA LEU A 91 24.02 -17.98 -12.42
C LEU A 91 23.81 -19.50 -12.36
N ASP A 92 24.53 -20.17 -11.48
CA ASP A 92 24.20 -21.55 -11.20
C ASP A 92 22.73 -21.63 -10.72
N PRO A 93 22.01 -22.73 -11.02
CA PRO A 93 20.58 -22.82 -10.72
C PRO A 93 20.23 -22.53 -9.25
N GLU A 94 21.11 -22.90 -8.32
CA GLU A 94 20.91 -22.69 -6.89
C GLU A 94 21.03 -21.20 -6.52
N THR A 95 22.00 -20.49 -7.09
CA THR A 95 22.12 -19.04 -6.94
C THR A 95 20.97 -18.29 -7.61
N PHE A 96 20.48 -18.75 -8.76
CA PHE A 96 19.32 -18.13 -9.42
C PHE A 96 18.07 -18.25 -8.55
N VAL A 97 17.76 -19.45 -8.04
CA VAL A 97 16.63 -19.69 -7.14
C VAL A 97 16.72 -18.80 -5.91
N ARG A 98 17.88 -18.78 -5.24
CA ARG A 98 18.10 -17.95 -4.03
C ARG A 98 17.88 -16.47 -4.29
N VAL A 99 18.40 -15.93 -5.40
CA VAL A 99 18.25 -14.51 -5.76
C VAL A 99 16.79 -14.18 -6.10
N ASN A 100 16.09 -15.10 -6.75
CA ASN A 100 14.68 -14.94 -7.08
C ASN A 100 13.77 -15.01 -5.84
N GLU A 101 14.01 -15.97 -4.94
CA GLU A 101 13.32 -16.07 -3.65
C GLU A 101 13.50 -14.78 -2.83
N GLU A 102 14.75 -14.30 -2.69
CA GLU A 102 15.03 -13.05 -1.98
C GLU A 102 14.34 -11.84 -2.64
N TRP A 103 14.22 -11.83 -3.97
CA TRP A 103 13.52 -10.77 -4.68
C TRP A 103 12.01 -10.78 -4.37
N VAL A 104 11.39 -11.96 -4.35
CA VAL A 104 9.96 -12.14 -4.02
C VAL A 104 9.70 -11.72 -2.58
N GLU A 105 10.50 -12.18 -1.63
CA GLU A 105 10.40 -11.80 -0.21
C GLU A 105 10.51 -10.29 -0.02
N ASN A 106 11.47 -9.65 -0.68
CA ASN A 106 11.64 -8.20 -0.63
C ASN A 106 10.44 -7.44 -1.24
N SER A 107 9.85 -7.97 -2.31
CA SER A 107 8.65 -7.39 -2.92
C SER A 107 7.45 -7.43 -1.98
N GLU A 108 7.22 -8.56 -1.31
CA GLU A 108 6.16 -8.69 -0.30
C GLU A 108 6.42 -7.78 0.90
N ALA A 109 7.66 -7.74 1.40
CA ALA A 109 8.06 -6.87 2.50
C ALA A 109 7.85 -5.38 2.16
N LEU A 110 8.14 -4.95 0.93
CA LEU A 110 7.84 -3.58 0.48
C LEU A 110 6.34 -3.27 0.51
N GLY A 111 5.50 -4.23 0.14
CA GLY A 111 4.04 -4.10 0.23
C GLY A 111 3.60 -3.81 1.66
N ALA A 112 4.07 -4.61 2.62
CA ALA A 112 3.79 -4.42 4.05
C ALA A 112 4.31 -3.08 4.58
N LEU A 113 5.57 -2.73 4.30
CA LEU A 113 6.17 -1.47 4.75
C LEU A 113 5.43 -0.24 4.21
N ARG A 114 4.96 -0.28 2.96
CA ARG A 114 4.16 0.80 2.36
C ARG A 114 2.77 0.90 2.98
N ALA A 115 2.15 -0.23 3.33
CA ALA A 115 0.88 -0.24 4.05
C ALA A 115 1.02 0.42 5.43
N ASP A 116 2.07 0.05 6.18
CA ASP A 116 2.38 0.63 7.49
C ASP A 116 2.71 2.13 7.40
N LEU A 117 3.45 2.53 6.36
CA LEU A 117 3.71 3.95 6.10
C LEU A 117 2.40 4.72 5.91
N GLY A 118 1.47 4.15 5.14
CA GLY A 118 0.13 4.71 4.97
C GLY A 118 -0.65 4.82 6.29
N VAL A 119 -0.51 3.86 7.21
CA VAL A 119 -1.09 3.95 8.56
C VAL A 119 -0.47 5.09 9.34
N ALA A 120 0.86 5.20 9.36
CA ALA A 120 1.57 6.26 10.08
C ALA A 120 1.18 7.67 9.57
N GLU A 121 1.04 7.83 8.26
CA GLU A 121 0.59 9.09 7.65
C GLU A 121 -0.86 9.45 7.98
N ARG A 122 -1.77 8.47 7.96
CA ARG A 122 -3.17 8.68 8.40
C ARG A 122 -3.24 9.07 9.87
N SER A 123 -2.45 8.43 10.73
CA SER A 123 -2.34 8.79 12.14
C SER A 123 -1.92 10.24 12.32
N LEU A 124 -0.87 10.68 11.62
CA LEU A 124 -0.41 12.08 11.66
C LEU A 124 -1.47 13.07 11.17
N LYS A 125 -2.26 12.71 10.15
CA LYS A 125 -3.36 13.55 9.64
C LYS A 125 -4.48 13.73 10.68
N ASN A 126 -4.73 12.70 11.48
CA ASN A 126 -5.84 12.66 12.45
C ASN A 126 -5.44 13.21 13.83
N LEU A 127 -4.16 13.16 14.18
CA LEU A 127 -3.61 13.71 15.42
C LEU A 127 -3.60 15.24 15.36
N LYS A 128 -4.71 15.85 15.79
CA LYS A 128 -4.88 17.31 15.84
C LYS A 128 -5.04 17.78 17.29
N PRO A 129 -4.20 18.74 17.74
CA PRO A 129 -4.38 19.32 19.06
C PRO A 129 -5.65 20.15 19.13
N ILE A 130 -6.24 20.24 20.32
CA ILE A 130 -7.32 21.15 20.61
C ILE A 130 -6.73 22.57 20.64
N VAL A 131 -7.20 23.41 19.73
CA VAL A 131 -6.85 24.85 19.69
C VAL A 131 -7.86 25.66 20.51
N ARG A 132 -9.15 25.46 20.23
CA ARG A 132 -10.27 26.17 20.86
C ARG A 132 -11.15 25.21 21.66
N ILE A 133 -11.61 25.64 22.82
CA ILE A 133 -12.59 24.92 23.64
C ILE A 133 -13.98 25.18 23.03
N THR A 134 -14.49 24.20 22.28
CA THR A 134 -15.85 24.21 21.71
C THR A 134 -16.84 23.50 22.65
N GLN A 135 -18.13 23.56 22.36
CA GLN A 135 -19.15 22.88 23.15
C GLN A 135 -18.89 21.37 23.28
N ARG A 136 -18.54 20.71 22.16
CA ARG A 136 -18.15 19.30 22.16
C ARG A 136 -16.95 19.01 23.06
N ILE A 137 -15.94 19.89 23.05
CA ILE A 137 -14.76 19.74 23.94
C ILE A 137 -15.13 19.92 25.40
N LYS A 138 -16.08 20.81 25.73
CA LYS A 138 -16.60 20.93 27.09
C LYS A 138 -17.28 19.64 27.53
N GLU A 139 -18.14 19.08 26.68
CA GLU A 139 -18.82 17.80 26.97
C GLU A 139 -17.84 16.65 27.15
N ASP A 140 -16.84 16.54 26.27
CA ASP A 140 -15.79 15.53 26.38
C ASP A 140 -14.95 15.73 27.67
N ALA A 141 -14.71 16.98 28.08
CA ALA A 141 -13.98 17.30 29.31
C ALA A 141 -14.77 16.94 30.57
N ILE A 142 -16.08 17.20 30.61
CA ILE A 142 -16.95 16.78 31.74
C ILE A 142 -17.03 15.26 31.79
N ARG A 143 -17.15 14.58 30.64
CA ARG A 143 -17.10 13.12 30.57
C ARG A 143 -15.78 12.57 31.10
N ASP A 144 -14.64 13.16 30.71
CA ASP A 144 -13.31 12.78 31.21
C ASP A 144 -13.19 13.00 32.72
N PHE A 145 -13.66 14.13 33.23
CA PHE A 145 -13.70 14.45 34.66
C PHE A 145 -14.49 13.41 35.45
N CYS A 146 -15.65 12.99 34.94
CA CYS A 146 -16.49 11.95 35.53
C CYS A 146 -15.99 10.52 35.26
N LYS A 147 -14.85 10.34 34.58
CA LYS A 147 -14.33 9.04 34.13
C LYS A 147 -15.34 8.23 33.29
N GLY A 148 -16.26 8.92 32.60
CA GLY A 148 -17.33 8.32 31.82
C GLY A 148 -18.51 7.76 32.64
N ASP A 149 -18.53 7.91 33.97
CA ASP A 149 -19.64 7.46 34.80
C ASP A 149 -20.84 8.43 34.66
N PRO A 150 -21.97 7.99 34.07
CA PRO A 150 -23.12 8.87 33.83
C PRO A 150 -23.76 9.37 35.13
N ARG A 151 -23.52 8.72 36.27
CA ARG A 151 -23.98 9.21 37.58
C ARG A 151 -23.37 10.55 37.93
N GLY A 152 -22.15 10.85 37.48
CA GLY A 152 -21.48 12.12 37.74
C GLY A 152 -22.23 13.36 37.24
N VAL A 153 -23.17 13.19 36.31
CA VAL A 153 -24.06 14.24 35.79
C VAL A 153 -25.55 13.90 35.99
N GLY A 154 -25.85 13.01 36.95
CA GLY A 154 -27.22 12.57 37.22
C GLY A 154 -27.92 11.89 36.04
N HIS A 155 -27.17 11.16 35.21
CA HIS A 155 -27.62 10.54 33.95
C HIS A 155 -28.09 11.53 32.86
N GLY A 156 -27.84 12.83 33.03
CA GLY A 156 -28.11 13.85 32.02
C GLY A 156 -27.00 14.00 30.98
N PRO A 157 -27.13 14.99 30.06
CA PRO A 157 -26.05 15.42 29.18
C PRO A 157 -24.79 15.85 29.95
N TRP A 158 -23.61 15.69 29.35
CA TRP A 158 -22.31 16.07 29.90
C TRP A 158 -22.09 17.59 29.94
N THR A 159 -22.86 18.30 30.75
CA THR A 159 -22.80 19.76 30.88
C THR A 159 -22.33 20.14 32.28
N TRP A 160 -21.73 21.34 32.38
CA TRP A 160 -21.37 21.92 33.67
C TRP A 160 -22.56 22.01 34.62
N GLN A 161 -23.71 22.44 34.12
CA GLN A 161 -24.94 22.59 34.89
C GLN A 161 -25.43 21.27 35.50
N ASN A 162 -25.34 20.16 34.76
CA ASN A 162 -25.74 18.85 35.27
C ASN A 162 -24.72 18.30 36.27
N LEU A 163 -23.43 18.55 36.03
CA LEU A 163 -22.37 18.22 36.99
C LEU A 163 -22.59 18.96 38.32
N THR A 164 -22.74 20.28 38.29
CA THR A 164 -22.92 21.08 39.51
C THR A 164 -24.18 20.67 40.25
N ARG A 165 -25.32 20.55 39.54
CA ARG A 165 -26.59 20.12 40.14
C ARG A 165 -26.50 18.76 40.83
N TYR A 166 -25.80 17.79 40.21
CA TYR A 166 -25.61 16.48 40.82
C TYR A 166 -24.77 16.57 42.10
N TYR A 167 -23.64 17.28 42.05
CA TYR A 167 -22.75 17.46 43.21
C TYR A 167 -23.41 18.24 44.35
N GLU A 168 -24.20 19.27 44.04
CA GLU A 168 -25.03 20.01 44.99
C GLU A 168 -26.08 19.09 45.66
N SER A 169 -26.69 18.18 44.90
CA SER A 169 -27.76 17.30 45.41
C SER A 169 -27.29 16.20 46.36
N MET A 170 -26.02 15.80 46.29
CA MET A 170 -25.48 14.69 47.09
C MET A 170 -24.81 15.14 48.40
N PHE A 171 -24.90 16.42 48.78
CA PHE A 171 -24.23 16.98 49.97
C PHE A 171 -22.71 16.71 49.97
N TRP A 172 -22.05 16.82 48.81
CA TRP A 172 -20.61 16.55 48.67
C TRP A 172 -19.70 17.60 49.36
N PHE A 173 -20.25 18.73 49.80
CA PHE A 173 -19.50 19.84 50.37
C PHE A 173 -19.74 19.94 51.87
N GLU A 174 -18.67 19.99 52.65
CA GLU A 174 -18.74 20.18 54.10
C GLU A 174 -18.87 21.67 54.45
N THR A 175 -18.36 22.54 53.57
CA THR A 175 -18.38 24.00 53.77
C THR A 175 -18.93 24.76 52.57
N GLU A 176 -19.50 25.93 52.84
CA GLU A 176 -19.99 26.85 51.80
C GLU A 176 -18.84 27.37 50.90
N THR A 177 -17.63 27.48 51.46
CA THR A 177 -16.44 27.89 50.71
C THR A 177 -16.03 26.85 49.66
N GLU A 178 -16.04 25.56 50.02
CA GLU A 178 -15.77 24.46 49.08
C GLU A 178 -16.82 24.40 47.97
N HIS A 179 -18.10 24.53 48.33
CA HIS A 179 -19.20 24.61 47.39
C HIS A 179 -18.97 25.76 46.39
N ASN A 180 -18.75 26.98 46.89
CA ASN A 180 -18.59 28.16 46.05
C ASN A 180 -17.35 28.06 45.16
N ASN A 181 -16.26 27.48 45.67
CA ASN A 181 -15.06 27.22 44.87
C ASN A 181 -15.33 26.22 43.75
N PHE A 182 -16.04 25.13 44.03
CA PHE A 182 -16.34 24.10 43.04
C PHE A 182 -17.28 24.59 41.94
N VAL A 183 -18.39 25.23 42.30
CA VAL A 183 -19.41 25.70 41.33
C VAL A 183 -18.94 26.97 40.60
N SER A 184 -17.83 27.58 41.02
CA SER A 184 -17.27 28.78 40.40
C SER A 184 -16.98 28.60 38.90
N GLY A 185 -17.19 29.67 38.14
CA GLY A 185 -16.77 29.73 36.75
C GLY A 185 -15.25 29.64 36.55
N LEU A 186 -14.45 29.85 37.60
CA LEU A 186 -13.00 29.61 37.57
C LEU A 186 -12.70 28.12 37.53
N ASN A 187 -13.37 27.32 38.38
CA ASN A 187 -13.21 25.87 38.40
C ASN A 187 -13.73 25.23 37.10
N GLU A 188 -14.87 25.71 36.57
CA GLU A 188 -15.38 25.28 35.26
C GLU A 188 -14.29 25.46 34.17
N ARG A 189 -13.70 26.65 34.10
CA ARG A 189 -12.63 26.95 33.13
C ARG A 189 -11.41 26.07 33.36
N GLN A 190 -11.04 25.82 34.61
CA GLN A 190 -9.89 25.00 34.97
C GLN A 190 -10.05 23.57 34.47
N ILE A 191 -11.22 22.94 34.66
CA ILE A 191 -11.51 21.59 34.16
C ILE A 191 -11.32 21.49 32.65
N TYR A 192 -11.81 22.47 31.89
CA TYR A 192 -11.66 22.47 30.44
C TYR A 192 -10.20 22.68 29.99
N GLN A 193 -9.46 23.56 30.68
CA GLN A 193 -8.05 23.81 30.37
C GLN A 193 -7.18 22.62 30.71
N ASP A 194 -7.43 21.96 31.84
CA ASP A 194 -6.71 20.75 32.24
C ASP A 194 -6.96 19.60 31.27
N TYR A 195 -8.21 19.41 30.83
CA TYR A 195 -8.54 18.46 29.76
C TYR A 195 -7.77 18.78 28.46
N LYS A 196 -7.82 20.05 28.01
CA LYS A 196 -7.10 20.51 26.82
C LYS A 196 -5.59 20.24 26.94
N ARG A 197 -4.98 20.55 28.08
CA ARG A 197 -3.56 20.30 28.34
C ARG A 197 -3.23 18.82 28.21
N ARG A 198 -3.91 17.96 28.97
CA ARG A 198 -3.67 16.50 28.96
C ARG A 198 -3.89 15.89 27.58
N PHE A 199 -4.94 16.31 26.87
CA PHE A 199 -5.22 15.84 25.52
C PHE A 199 -4.11 16.25 24.56
N ASN A 200 -3.69 17.51 24.59
CA ASN A 200 -2.65 18.02 23.69
C ASN A 200 -1.29 17.37 23.98
N GLU A 201 -0.94 17.11 25.24
CA GLU A 201 0.28 16.36 25.60
C GLU A 201 0.26 14.93 25.06
N LYS A 202 -0.90 14.25 25.11
CA LYS A 202 -1.07 12.92 24.50
C LYS A 202 -0.91 12.99 22.98
N VAL A 203 -1.57 13.95 22.33
CA VAL A 203 -1.45 14.17 20.88
C VAL A 203 -0.02 14.47 20.48
N GLU A 204 0.69 15.30 21.25
CA GLU A 204 2.08 15.65 20.96
C GLU A 204 3.00 14.42 21.03
N ARG A 205 2.87 13.60 22.10
CA ARG A 205 3.62 12.34 22.21
C ARG A 205 3.34 11.41 21.04
N ALA A 206 2.06 11.16 20.75
CA ALA A 206 1.65 10.32 19.62
C ALA A 206 2.16 10.87 18.27
N THR A 207 2.21 12.21 18.12
CA THR A 207 2.74 12.85 16.91
C THR A 207 4.23 12.61 16.77
N ARG A 208 5.01 12.72 17.86
CA ARG A 208 6.45 12.42 17.85
C ARG A 208 6.71 10.96 17.48
N GLU A 209 5.98 10.04 18.10
CA GLU A 209 6.08 8.60 17.84
C GLU A 209 5.73 8.26 16.38
N ALA A 210 4.61 8.78 15.87
CA ALA A 210 4.20 8.56 14.49
C ALA A 210 5.18 9.16 13.46
N ARG A 211 5.80 10.32 13.76
CA ARG A 211 6.88 10.89 12.93
C ARG A 211 8.13 10.01 12.93
N ALA A 212 8.54 9.52 14.09
CA ALA A 212 9.69 8.61 14.20
C ALA A 212 9.44 7.31 13.43
N LEU A 213 8.25 6.73 13.57
CA LEU A 213 7.83 5.54 12.83
C LEU A 213 7.86 5.80 11.31
N LYS A 214 7.28 6.91 10.84
CA LYS A 214 7.32 7.30 9.43
C LYS A 214 8.75 7.37 8.89
N ILE A 215 9.66 8.05 9.59
CA ILE A 215 11.06 8.17 9.16
C ILE A 215 11.74 6.80 9.09
N ASN A 216 11.49 5.92 10.06
CA ASN A 216 12.05 4.57 10.06
C ASN A 216 11.52 3.74 8.89
N LEU A 217 10.21 3.79 8.62
CA LEU A 217 9.59 3.11 7.48
C LEU A 217 10.12 3.63 6.14
N GLU A 218 10.25 4.94 5.97
CA GLU A 218 10.83 5.54 4.76
C GLU A 218 12.28 5.08 4.52
N ARG A 219 13.08 4.97 5.59
CA ARG A 219 14.46 4.47 5.51
C ARG A 219 14.51 3.01 5.11
N GLU A 220 13.64 2.18 5.69
CA GLU A 220 13.60 0.74 5.43
C GLU A 220 13.10 0.45 4.01
N ILE A 221 12.03 1.13 3.57
CA ILE A 221 11.56 1.08 2.17
C ILE A 221 12.71 1.38 1.21
N LYS A 222 13.44 2.49 1.45
CA LYS A 222 14.58 2.86 0.59
C LYS A 222 15.72 1.83 0.63
N ARG A 223 15.92 1.15 1.76
CA ARG A 223 16.92 0.07 1.87
C ARG A 223 16.51 -1.12 1.03
N VAL A 224 15.27 -1.58 1.15
CA VAL A 224 14.75 -2.74 0.41
C VAL A 224 14.67 -2.42 -1.09
N GLU A 225 14.25 -1.22 -1.49
CA GLU A 225 14.24 -0.79 -2.90
C GLU A 225 15.65 -0.83 -3.54
N ARG A 226 16.68 -0.41 -2.81
CA ARG A 226 18.08 -0.55 -3.27
C ARG A 226 18.47 -2.01 -3.41
N ARG A 227 18.07 -2.88 -2.48
CA ARG A 227 18.37 -4.32 -2.55
C ARG A 227 17.67 -4.96 -3.74
N MET A 228 16.39 -4.66 -3.97
CA MET A 228 15.64 -5.12 -5.13
C MET A 228 16.25 -4.64 -6.45
N THR A 229 16.77 -3.41 -6.50
CA THR A 229 17.49 -2.92 -7.69
C THR A 229 18.71 -3.80 -7.99
N LEU A 230 19.51 -4.12 -6.98
CA LEU A 230 20.68 -5.00 -7.14
C LEU A 230 20.30 -6.43 -7.56
N LEU A 231 19.27 -7.00 -6.94
CA LEU A 231 18.78 -8.34 -7.28
C LEU A 231 18.25 -8.37 -8.72
N THR A 232 17.52 -7.34 -9.14
CA THR A 232 17.00 -7.21 -10.51
C THR A 232 18.14 -7.12 -11.53
N MET A 233 19.19 -6.32 -11.26
CA MET A 233 20.37 -6.29 -12.12
C MET A 233 21.04 -7.67 -12.20
N THR A 234 21.16 -8.36 -11.06
CA THR A 234 21.77 -9.69 -10.97
C THR A 234 20.98 -10.72 -11.78
N LEU A 235 19.64 -10.73 -11.69
CA LEU A 235 18.77 -11.61 -12.47
C LEU A 235 18.84 -11.29 -13.97
N ASN A 236 18.85 -10.01 -14.35
CA ASN A 236 18.95 -9.58 -15.75
C ASN A 236 20.30 -9.95 -16.40
N HIS A 237 21.38 -10.04 -15.61
CA HIS A 237 22.69 -10.51 -16.08
C HIS A 237 22.80 -12.05 -16.13
N ALA A 238 21.90 -12.77 -15.44
CA ALA A 238 21.89 -14.22 -15.35
C ALA A 238 21.17 -14.91 -16.51
N ILE A 239 20.21 -14.23 -17.14
CA ILE A 239 19.47 -14.75 -18.28
C ILE A 239 20.37 -14.61 -19.51
N PRO A 240 20.86 -15.71 -20.11
CA PRO A 240 21.62 -15.62 -21.35
C PRO A 240 20.72 -15.02 -22.44
N ARG A 241 21.24 -14.00 -23.11
CA ARG A 241 20.62 -13.38 -24.29
C ARG A 241 20.63 -14.32 -25.48
#